data_AF-A0A1A8JZU5-F1
#
_entry.id   AF-A0A1A8JZU5-F1
#
_cell.length_a   1.000
_cell.length_b   1.000
_cell.length_c   1.000
_cell.angle_alpha   90.00
_cell.angle_beta   90.00
_cell.angle_gamma   90.00
#
_symmetry.space_group_name_H-M   'P 1'
#
loop_
_entity.id
_entity.type
_entity.pdbx_description
1 polymer ?
#
loop_
_entity_poly.entity_id
_entity_poly.type
_entity_poly.pdbx_seq_one_letter_code
_entity_poly.pdbx_strand_id
1 'polypeptide(L)'
;IGKKIEELGKRKTTQDVRLWKQSVVNHLYWSASSSSSGQEAVAKWTSVANHIQNVHSHDNALFPSCLHAPLDGEQARQWLKPSTASCEKLTAILLAPWFVKDVEEISPVYHTSTLEAFHSLIIRLTPKSQVFSFKGMLSRLQIAAMHYNENAARSHAATATGELRYAVVYPKYKR
;
A
#
# COMPACT_ATOMS: atom_id res chain seq x y z
N ILE A 1 4.37 -8.38 -3.96
CA ILE A 1 5.84 -8.28 -4.17
C ILE A 1 6.69 -8.88 -3.02
N GLY A 2 6.45 -8.52 -1.75
CA GLY A 2 7.33 -8.89 -0.63
C GLY A 2 7.61 -10.40 -0.44
N LYS A 3 6.63 -11.28 -0.72
CA LYS A 3 6.84 -12.74 -0.70
C LYS A 3 7.88 -13.21 -1.75
N LYS A 4 7.89 -12.61 -2.95
CA LYS A 4 8.86 -12.94 -4.01
C LYS A 4 10.28 -12.54 -3.61
N ILE A 5 10.43 -11.40 -2.93
CA ILE A 5 11.72 -10.93 -2.39
C ILE A 5 12.21 -11.87 -1.28
N GLU A 6 11.33 -12.29 -0.38
CA GLU A 6 11.66 -13.26 0.68
C GLU A 6 12.18 -14.58 0.09
N GLU A 7 11.50 -15.09 -0.94
CA GLU A 7 11.91 -16.32 -1.63
C GLU A 7 13.26 -16.18 -2.31
N LEU A 8 13.50 -15.06 -3.00
CA LEU A 8 14.80 -14.75 -3.59
C LEU A 8 15.90 -14.69 -2.53
N GLY A 9 15.61 -14.08 -1.38
CA GLY A 9 16.51 -13.94 -0.25
C GLY A 9 16.93 -15.24 0.45
N LYS A 10 16.27 -16.37 0.16
CA LYS A 10 16.66 -17.68 0.72
C LYS A 10 17.96 -18.23 0.13
N ARG A 11 18.35 -17.78 -1.05
CA ARG A 11 19.57 -18.23 -1.72
C ARG A 11 20.77 -17.47 -1.16
N LYS A 12 21.87 -18.17 -0.85
CA LYS A 12 23.11 -17.56 -0.33
C LYS A 12 23.63 -16.42 -1.22
N THR A 13 23.49 -16.56 -2.53
CA THR A 13 23.99 -15.58 -3.52
C THR A 13 23.13 -14.32 -3.63
N THR A 14 21.92 -14.30 -3.04
CA THR A 14 20.99 -13.17 -3.13
C THR A 14 20.37 -12.80 -1.79
N GLN A 15 21.08 -13.04 -0.69
CA GLN A 15 20.56 -12.84 0.67
C GLN A 15 20.36 -11.37 1.05
N ASP A 16 21.19 -10.49 0.49
CA ASP A 16 21.17 -9.03 0.64
C ASP A 16 19.86 -8.38 0.18
N VAL A 17 19.12 -9.00 -0.75
CA VAL A 17 17.79 -8.50 -1.20
C VAL A 17 16.76 -8.44 -0.06
N ARG A 18 16.96 -9.20 1.03
CA ARG A 18 16.06 -9.17 2.19
C ARG A 18 16.02 -7.82 2.87
N LEU A 19 17.14 -7.09 2.88
CA LEU A 19 17.25 -5.75 3.47
C LEU A 19 16.34 -4.74 2.76
N TRP A 20 16.04 -5.00 1.48
CA TRP A 20 15.23 -4.13 0.63
C TRP A 20 13.74 -4.43 0.69
N LYS A 21 13.32 -5.56 1.28
CA LYS A 21 11.92 -5.99 1.27
C LYS A 21 10.97 -4.92 1.79
N GLN A 22 11.25 -4.35 2.96
CA GLN A 22 10.35 -3.36 3.56
C GLN A 22 10.34 -2.06 2.75
N SER A 23 11.51 -1.58 2.32
CA SER A 23 11.64 -0.37 1.51
C SER A 23 10.89 -0.49 0.19
N VAL A 24 11.03 -1.61 -0.53
CA VAL A 24 10.32 -1.87 -1.79
C VAL A 24 8.81 -1.95 -1.57
N VAL A 25 8.35 -2.60 -0.51
CA VAL A 25 6.91 -2.67 -0.19
C VAL A 25 6.37 -1.29 0.13
N ASN A 26 7.07 -0.50 0.94
CA ASN A 26 6.68 0.88 1.25
C ASN A 26 6.68 1.75 0.00
N HIS A 27 7.66 1.59 -0.89
CA HIS A 27 7.75 2.30 -2.16
C HIS A 27 6.56 1.99 -3.07
N LEU A 28 6.06 0.75 -3.09
CA LEU A 28 4.85 0.40 -3.84
C LEU A 28 3.63 1.17 -3.32
N TYR A 29 3.43 1.18 -2.00
CA TYR A 29 2.31 1.91 -1.39
C TYR A 29 2.44 3.42 -1.61
N TRP A 30 3.64 3.96 -1.44
CA TRP A 30 3.92 5.37 -1.70
C TRP A 30 3.71 5.75 -3.17
N SER A 31 4.15 4.90 -4.11
CA SER A 31 3.94 5.11 -5.55
C SER A 31 2.46 5.19 -5.87
N ALA A 32 1.64 4.32 -5.28
CA ALA A 32 0.20 4.38 -5.44
C ALA A 32 -0.41 5.63 -4.79
N SER A 33 -0.13 5.88 -3.51
CA SER A 33 -0.81 6.92 -2.73
C SER A 33 -0.42 8.34 -3.12
N SER A 34 0.77 8.54 -3.69
CA SER A 34 1.29 9.87 -4.05
C SER A 34 1.06 10.23 -5.51
N SER A 35 0.49 9.34 -6.32
CA SER A 35 0.33 9.55 -7.76
C SER A 35 -1.08 10.01 -8.12
N SER A 36 -1.15 10.90 -9.09
CA SER A 36 -2.39 11.42 -9.66
C SER A 36 -2.94 10.56 -10.81
N SER A 37 -2.11 9.68 -11.38
CA SER A 37 -2.45 8.78 -12.49
C SER A 37 -1.74 7.44 -12.39
N GLY A 38 -2.25 6.44 -13.11
CA GLY A 38 -1.59 5.12 -13.24
C GLY A 38 -0.21 5.22 -13.86
N GLN A 39 -0.02 6.08 -14.87
CA GLN A 39 1.29 6.29 -15.50
C GLN A 39 2.32 6.90 -14.54
N GLU A 40 1.90 7.85 -13.70
CA GLU A 40 2.76 8.41 -12.65
C GLU A 40 3.11 7.36 -11.59
N ALA A 41 2.17 6.49 -11.21
CA ALA A 41 2.42 5.37 -10.31
C ALA A 41 3.44 4.38 -10.89
N VAL A 42 3.34 4.08 -12.18
CA VAL A 42 4.32 3.27 -12.92
C VAL A 42 5.68 3.95 -12.97
N ALA A 43 5.74 5.25 -13.25
CA ALA A 43 7.00 6.01 -13.28
C ALA A 43 7.71 5.98 -11.91
N LYS A 44 6.99 6.27 -10.83
CA LYS A 44 7.50 6.15 -9.46
C LYS A 44 7.91 4.73 -9.13
N TRP A 45 7.08 3.73 -9.46
CA TRP A 45 7.40 2.34 -9.17
C TRP A 45 8.66 1.88 -9.89
N THR A 46 8.74 2.05 -11.20
CA THR A 46 9.87 1.59 -12.02
C THR A 46 11.19 2.23 -11.61
N SER A 47 11.15 3.47 -11.09
CA SER A 47 12.33 4.13 -10.51
C SER A 47 13.00 3.34 -9.38
N VAL A 48 12.28 2.45 -8.70
CA VAL A 48 12.82 1.63 -7.61
C VAL A 48 14.01 0.79 -8.06
N ALA A 49 14.03 0.34 -9.33
CA ALA A 49 15.12 -0.46 -9.87
C ALA A 49 16.44 0.34 -9.96
N ASN A 50 16.35 1.64 -10.20
CA ASN A 50 17.48 2.56 -10.15
C ASN A 50 17.81 2.93 -8.70
N HIS A 51 16.78 3.21 -7.89
CA HIS A 51 16.93 3.61 -6.50
C HIS A 51 17.70 2.56 -5.68
N ILE A 52 17.41 1.26 -5.79
CA ILE A 52 18.13 0.20 -5.05
C ILE A 52 19.64 0.14 -5.37
N GLN A 53 20.07 0.75 -6.48
CA GLN A 53 21.46 0.87 -6.93
C GLN A 53 22.06 2.27 -6.63
N ASN A 54 21.39 3.07 -5.80
CA ASN A 54 21.75 4.46 -5.51
C ASN A 54 21.69 5.41 -6.72
N VAL A 55 20.90 5.07 -7.74
CA VAL A 55 20.67 5.93 -8.91
C VAL A 55 19.35 6.66 -8.70
N HIS A 56 19.43 7.97 -8.45
CA HIS A 56 18.28 8.82 -8.08
C HIS A 56 17.78 9.71 -9.22
N SER A 57 18.43 9.64 -10.39
CA SER A 57 18.01 10.33 -11.62
C SER A 57 17.46 9.29 -12.60
N HIS A 58 16.36 9.61 -13.26
CA HIS A 58 15.61 8.67 -14.08
C HIS A 58 15.26 9.28 -15.44
N ASP A 59 15.35 8.46 -16.48
CA ASP A 59 14.90 8.82 -17.82
C ASP A 59 13.37 8.63 -17.93
N ASN A 60 12.62 9.39 -17.13
CA ASN A 60 11.16 9.38 -17.14
C ASN A 60 10.63 10.78 -16.79
N ALA A 61 9.94 11.42 -17.73
CA ALA A 61 9.44 12.78 -17.56
C ALA A 61 8.41 12.93 -16.42
N LEU A 62 7.66 11.87 -16.09
CA LEU A 62 6.67 11.89 -15.01
C LEU A 62 7.32 11.75 -13.62
N PHE A 63 8.53 11.19 -13.56
CA PHE A 63 9.28 11.04 -12.31
C PHE A 63 10.79 11.07 -12.57
N PRO A 64 11.38 12.26 -12.80
CA PRO A 64 12.77 12.38 -13.24
C PRO A 64 13.78 12.18 -12.11
N SER A 65 13.37 12.34 -10.85
CA SER A 65 14.25 12.13 -9.69
C SER A 65 13.50 11.73 -8.42
N CYS A 66 14.23 11.08 -7.50
CA CYS A 66 13.69 10.69 -6.20
C CYS A 66 13.34 11.89 -5.30
N LEU A 67 12.22 11.79 -4.57
CA LEU A 67 11.67 12.87 -3.74
C LEU A 67 12.11 12.78 -2.27
N HIS A 68 13.41 12.66 -2.04
CA HIS A 68 13.99 12.71 -0.69
C HIS A 68 15.41 13.29 -0.74
N ALA A 69 15.86 13.80 0.42
CA ALA A 69 17.26 14.19 0.61
C ALA A 69 18.18 12.95 0.63
N PRO A 70 19.51 13.11 0.46
CA PRO A 70 20.46 12.01 0.56
C PRO A 70 20.25 11.16 1.82
N LEU A 71 20.30 9.83 1.65
CA LEU A 71 20.09 8.88 2.74
C LEU A 71 21.42 8.65 3.48
N ASP A 72 21.70 9.53 4.44
CA ASP A 72 22.93 9.54 5.22
C ASP A 72 22.70 9.07 6.68
N GLY A 73 23.80 8.80 7.39
CA GLY A 73 23.76 8.44 8.82
C GLY A 73 22.94 7.17 9.09
N GLU A 74 21.95 7.28 9.99
CA GLU A 74 21.06 6.16 10.35
C GLU A 74 20.17 5.66 9.20
N GLN A 75 20.01 6.46 8.15
CA GLN A 75 19.22 6.09 6.97
C GLN A 75 20.07 5.45 5.86
N ALA A 76 21.39 5.38 6.06
CA ALA A 76 22.33 4.83 5.09
C ALA A 76 21.92 3.40 4.68
N ARG A 77 21.86 3.18 3.37
CA ARG A 77 21.45 1.90 2.78
C ARG A 77 22.64 1.12 2.25
N GLN A 78 22.55 -0.20 2.35
CA GLN A 78 23.44 -1.12 1.65
C GLN A 78 22.93 -1.27 0.21
N TRP A 79 23.34 -0.32 -0.64
CA TRP A 79 23.01 -0.29 -2.06
C TRP A 79 23.44 -1.58 -2.76
N LEU A 80 22.56 -2.11 -3.61
CA LEU A 80 22.91 -3.26 -4.43
C LEU A 80 23.88 -2.82 -5.52
N LYS A 81 24.94 -3.59 -5.71
CA LYS A 81 25.89 -3.32 -6.78
C LYS A 81 25.27 -3.71 -8.13
N PRO A 82 25.40 -2.86 -9.16
CA PRO A 82 25.00 -3.21 -10.53
C PRO A 82 25.65 -4.53 -10.97
N SER A 83 24.97 -5.26 -11.86
CA SER A 83 25.44 -6.54 -12.43
C SER A 83 25.72 -7.65 -11.42
N THR A 84 25.20 -7.53 -10.19
CA THR A 84 25.17 -8.66 -9.25
C THR A 84 23.92 -9.49 -9.44
N ALA A 85 24.00 -10.79 -9.12
CA ALA A 85 22.86 -11.69 -9.18
C ALA A 85 21.66 -11.20 -8.35
N SER A 86 21.92 -10.50 -7.24
CA SER A 86 20.90 -9.89 -6.38
C SER A 86 20.18 -8.76 -7.10
N CYS A 87 20.95 -7.83 -7.67
CA CYS A 87 20.41 -6.68 -8.40
C CYS A 87 19.61 -7.13 -9.62
N GLU A 88 20.18 -7.97 -10.48
CA GLU A 88 19.53 -8.40 -11.72
C GLU A 88 18.23 -9.17 -11.46
N LYS A 89 18.26 -10.14 -10.53
CA LYS A 89 17.07 -10.94 -10.21
C LYS A 89 16.01 -10.12 -9.50
N LEU A 90 16.39 -9.19 -8.63
CA LEU A 90 15.43 -8.30 -7.98
C LEU A 90 14.80 -7.37 -9.00
N THR A 91 15.59 -6.69 -9.83
CA THR A 91 15.10 -5.81 -10.90
C THR A 91 14.17 -6.54 -11.85
N ALA A 92 14.48 -7.78 -12.26
CA ALA A 92 13.59 -8.59 -13.09
C ALA A 92 12.23 -8.88 -12.43
N ILE A 93 12.18 -9.04 -11.11
CA ILE A 93 10.93 -9.22 -10.36
C ILE A 93 10.16 -7.89 -10.26
N LEU A 94 10.85 -6.77 -10.05
CA LEU A 94 10.24 -5.44 -9.88
C LEU A 94 9.68 -4.90 -11.19
N LEU A 95 10.35 -5.16 -12.30
CA LEU A 95 10.00 -4.68 -13.64
C LEU A 95 9.28 -5.73 -14.50
N ALA A 96 8.77 -6.81 -13.89
CA ALA A 96 8.03 -7.83 -14.63
C ALA A 96 6.81 -7.19 -15.35
N PRO A 97 6.61 -7.42 -16.67
CA PRO A 97 5.61 -6.67 -17.46
C PRO A 97 4.19 -6.71 -16.87
N TRP A 98 3.73 -7.88 -16.44
CA TRP A 98 2.43 -8.05 -15.81
C TRP A 98 2.33 -7.30 -14.48
N PHE A 99 3.41 -7.27 -13.71
CA PHE A 99 3.42 -6.56 -12.43
C PHE A 99 3.36 -5.04 -12.65
N VAL A 100 4.09 -4.52 -13.64
CA VAL A 100 4.04 -3.09 -13.97
C VAL A 100 2.65 -2.70 -14.48
N LYS A 101 2.00 -3.56 -15.27
CA LYS A 101 0.61 -3.36 -15.68
C LYS A 101 -0.35 -3.33 -14.49
N ASP A 102 -0.18 -4.23 -13.51
CA ASP A 102 -0.98 -4.20 -12.28
C ASP A 102 -0.73 -2.93 -11.45
N VAL A 103 0.48 -2.35 -11.51
CA VAL A 103 0.81 -1.08 -10.86
C VAL A 103 0.12 0.10 -11.56
N GLU A 104 -0.08 0.06 -12.87
CA GLU A 104 -0.83 1.11 -13.58
C GLU A 104 -2.29 1.17 -13.12
N GLU A 105 -2.88 0.02 -12.82
CA GLU A 105 -4.26 -0.12 -12.33
C GLU A 105 -4.38 0.03 -10.80
N ILE A 106 -3.27 0.38 -10.12
CA ILE A 106 -3.25 0.48 -8.67
C ILE A 106 -4.06 1.71 -8.23
N SER A 107 -5.08 1.49 -7.40
CA SER A 107 -5.88 2.61 -6.91
C SER A 107 -5.05 3.46 -5.93
N PRO A 108 -4.98 4.80 -6.12
CA PRO A 108 -4.31 5.69 -5.16
C PRO A 108 -5.05 5.74 -3.83
N VAL A 109 -6.36 5.46 -3.84
CA VAL A 109 -7.25 5.52 -2.67
C VAL A 109 -7.36 4.13 -2.05
N TYR A 110 -6.29 3.70 -1.39
CA TYR A 110 -6.29 2.51 -0.52
C TYR A 110 -7.04 2.75 0.79
N HIS A 111 -8.31 3.13 0.72
CA HIS A 111 -9.19 2.99 1.86
C HIS A 111 -10.33 2.06 1.47
N THR A 112 -10.05 0.74 1.37
CA THR A 112 -11.12 -0.25 1.58
C THR A 112 -11.74 -0.06 2.95
N SER A 113 -11.10 0.65 3.88
CA SER A 113 -11.68 1.03 5.17
C SER A 113 -13.10 1.61 5.06
N THR A 114 -13.43 2.36 4.00
CA THR A 114 -14.77 2.91 3.77
C THR A 114 -15.75 1.79 3.45
N LEU A 115 -15.37 0.93 2.49
CA LEU A 115 -16.12 -0.27 2.11
C LEU A 115 -16.25 -1.28 3.25
N GLU A 116 -15.19 -1.48 4.04
CA GLU A 116 -15.10 -2.36 5.21
C GLU A 116 -15.93 -1.83 6.37
N ALA A 117 -15.92 -0.52 6.62
CA ALA A 117 -16.78 0.14 7.60
C ALA A 117 -18.26 0.00 7.21
N PHE A 118 -18.59 0.21 5.92
CA PHE A 118 -19.94 -0.02 5.42
C PHE A 118 -20.36 -1.50 5.55
N HIS A 119 -19.49 -2.45 5.14
CA HIS A 119 -19.75 -3.87 5.32
C HIS A 119 -19.93 -4.25 6.80
N SER A 120 -19.18 -3.65 7.70
CA SER A 120 -19.32 -3.87 9.14
C SER A 120 -20.68 -3.42 9.67
N LEU A 121 -21.23 -2.30 9.14
CA LEU A 121 -22.59 -1.85 9.46
C LEU A 121 -23.66 -2.80 8.92
N ILE A 122 -23.48 -3.30 7.68
CA ILE A 122 -24.35 -4.33 7.11
C ILE A 122 -24.36 -5.57 8.01
N ILE A 123 -23.19 -6.12 8.35
CA ILE A 123 -23.09 -7.31 9.22
C ILE A 123 -23.78 -7.08 10.57
N ARG A 124 -23.71 -5.87 11.12
CA ARG A 124 -24.38 -5.50 12.38
C ARG A 124 -25.90 -5.44 12.25
N LEU A 125 -26.41 -4.83 11.19
CA LEU A 125 -27.85 -4.56 11.02
C LEU A 125 -28.60 -5.71 10.36
N THR A 126 -27.92 -6.50 9.52
CA THR A 126 -28.43 -7.69 8.83
C THR A 126 -27.48 -8.89 9.06
N PRO A 127 -27.35 -9.37 10.31
CA PRO A 127 -26.50 -10.52 10.60
C PRO A 127 -27.01 -11.77 9.87
N LYS A 128 -26.09 -12.51 9.23
CA LYS A 128 -26.41 -13.74 8.49
C LYS A 128 -27.03 -14.85 9.34
N SER A 129 -26.85 -14.78 10.67
CA SER A 129 -27.40 -15.74 11.63
C SER A 129 -28.88 -15.53 11.94
N GLN A 130 -29.51 -14.48 11.40
CA GLN A 130 -30.93 -14.20 11.58
C GLN A 130 -31.65 -14.23 10.24
N VAL A 131 -32.85 -14.81 10.22
CA VAL A 131 -33.72 -14.82 9.04
C VAL A 131 -34.55 -13.54 9.05
N PHE A 132 -34.55 -12.82 7.93
CA PHE A 132 -35.37 -11.63 7.74
C PHE A 132 -36.33 -11.86 6.57
N SER A 133 -37.54 -11.29 6.66
CA SER A 133 -38.38 -11.14 5.47
C SER A 133 -37.70 -10.21 4.47
N PHE A 134 -38.07 -10.30 3.19
CA PHE A 134 -37.54 -9.43 2.14
C PHE A 134 -37.64 -7.93 2.53
N LYS A 135 -38.83 -7.50 2.98
CA LYS A 135 -39.06 -6.12 3.44
C LYS A 135 -38.17 -5.76 4.63
N GLY A 136 -38.02 -6.67 5.60
CA GLY A 136 -37.17 -6.45 6.78
C GLY A 136 -35.69 -6.30 6.44
N MET A 137 -35.18 -7.11 5.51
CA MET A 137 -33.80 -6.99 5.03
C MET A 137 -33.58 -5.69 4.26
N LEU A 138 -34.49 -5.34 3.34
CA LEU A 138 -34.41 -4.12 2.56
C LEU A 138 -34.36 -2.87 3.44
N SER A 139 -35.28 -2.74 4.41
CA SER A 139 -35.30 -1.60 5.33
C SER A 139 -34.02 -1.49 6.16
N ARG A 140 -33.47 -2.62 6.63
CA ARG A 140 -32.22 -2.62 7.40
C ARG A 140 -31.00 -2.24 6.57
N LEU A 141 -30.94 -2.68 5.31
CA LEU A 141 -29.89 -2.26 4.37
C LEU A 141 -29.98 -0.76 4.06
N GLN A 142 -31.19 -0.23 3.88
CA GLN A 142 -31.40 1.21 3.71
C GLN A 142 -30.93 2.00 4.95
N ILE A 143 -31.25 1.53 6.15
CA ILE A 143 -30.76 2.13 7.40
C ILE A 143 -29.23 2.06 7.49
N ALA A 144 -28.62 0.94 7.10
CA ALA A 144 -27.16 0.82 7.06
C ALA A 144 -26.51 1.85 6.14
N ALA A 145 -27.10 2.06 4.95
CA ALA A 145 -26.63 3.06 3.98
C ALA A 145 -26.80 4.49 4.52
N MET A 146 -27.98 4.83 5.06
CA MET A 146 -28.23 6.14 5.66
C MET A 146 -27.26 6.43 6.83
N HIS A 147 -27.08 5.45 7.73
CA HIS A 147 -26.13 5.57 8.83
C HIS A 147 -24.70 5.77 8.31
N TYR A 148 -24.27 4.99 7.33
CA TYR A 148 -22.93 5.14 6.77
C TYR A 148 -22.74 6.52 6.14
N ASN A 149 -23.66 6.98 5.29
CA ASN A 149 -23.56 8.27 4.62
C ASN A 149 -23.48 9.44 5.63
N GLU A 150 -24.26 9.39 6.71
CA GLU A 150 -24.24 10.41 7.78
C GLU A 150 -22.93 10.39 8.61
N ASN A 151 -22.24 9.25 8.66
CA ASN A 151 -21.10 9.06 9.56
C ASN A 151 -19.74 8.98 8.85
N ALA A 152 -19.71 8.70 7.54
CA ALA A 152 -18.50 8.41 6.79
C ALA A 152 -17.56 9.62 6.68
N ALA A 153 -18.10 10.84 6.72
CA ALA A 153 -17.33 12.08 6.64
C ALA A 153 -17.10 12.75 8.00
N ARG A 154 -17.41 12.08 9.12
CA ARG A 154 -17.18 12.68 10.44
C ARG A 154 -15.71 13.01 10.63
N SER A 155 -15.45 14.24 11.06
CA SER A 155 -14.12 14.68 11.44
C SER A 155 -13.57 13.79 12.55
N HIS A 156 -12.25 13.60 12.55
CA HIS A 156 -11.57 12.84 13.60
C HIS A 156 -11.88 13.45 14.97
N ALA A 157 -12.14 12.59 15.96
CA ALA A 157 -12.39 13.05 17.31
C ALA A 157 -11.15 13.77 17.85
N ALA A 158 -11.30 15.00 18.33
CA ALA A 158 -10.22 15.76 18.97
C ALA A 158 -10.33 15.68 20.51
N THR A 159 -9.20 15.82 21.20
CA THR A 159 -9.16 16.09 22.64
C THR A 159 -9.61 17.52 22.93
N ALA A 160 -9.84 17.86 24.21
CA ALA A 160 -10.17 19.23 24.61
C ALA A 160 -9.07 20.26 24.25
N THR A 161 -7.85 19.79 24.00
CA THR A 161 -6.69 20.59 23.58
C THR A 161 -6.54 20.68 22.05
N GLY A 162 -7.43 20.05 21.27
CA GLY A 162 -7.42 20.10 19.80
C GLY A 162 -6.57 19.03 19.12
N GLU A 163 -5.98 18.09 19.86
CA GLU A 163 -5.18 17.00 19.28
C GLU A 163 -6.07 15.86 18.79
N LEU A 164 -5.75 15.30 17.62
CA LEU A 164 -6.51 14.17 17.05
C LEU A 164 -6.35 12.92 17.90
N ARG A 165 -7.46 12.25 18.19
CA ARG A 165 -7.49 10.97 18.93
C ARG A 165 -7.33 9.81 17.97
N TYR A 166 -6.33 8.97 18.25
CA TYR A 166 -6.08 7.72 17.53
C TYR A 166 -6.29 6.53 18.44
N ALA A 167 -6.95 5.49 17.93
CA ALA A 167 -7.06 4.19 18.60
C ALA A 167 -6.41 3.13 17.71
N VAL A 168 -5.36 2.47 18.21
CA VAL A 168 -4.73 1.36 17.50
C VAL A 168 -5.61 0.13 17.65
N VAL A 169 -6.27 -0.29 16.56
CA VAL A 169 -7.09 -1.50 16.53
C VAL A 169 -6.29 -2.63 15.91
N TYR A 170 -5.96 -3.64 16.72
CA TYR A 170 -5.30 -4.85 16.23
C TYR A 170 -6.32 -5.79 15.55
N PRO A 171 -5.92 -6.51 14.48
CA PRO A 171 -6.73 -7.56 13.89
C PRO A 171 -7.11 -8.61 14.93
N LYS A 172 -8.34 -9.14 14.88
CA LYS A 172 -8.85 -10.09 15.88
C LYS A 172 -7.98 -11.34 16.11
N TYR A 173 -7.20 -11.76 15.11
CA TYR A 173 -6.28 -12.91 15.19
C TYR A 173 -4.91 -12.58 15.78
N LYS A 174 -4.63 -11.31 16.08
CA LYS A 174 -3.42 -10.84 16.77
C LYS A 174 -3.69 -10.41 18.22
N ARG A 175 -4.89 -10.73 18.74
CA ARG A 175 -5.20 -10.61 20.17
C ARG A 175 -4.69 -11.83 20.93
#